data_AF-A0A026W038-F1
#
_entry.id   AF-A0A026W038-F1
#
_cell.length_a   1.000
_cell.length_b   1.000
_cell.length_c   1.000
_cell.angle_alpha   90.00
_cell.angle_beta   90.00
_cell.angle_gamma   90.00
#
_symmetry.space_group_name_H-M   'P 1'
#
loop_
_entity.id
_entity.type
_entity.pdbx_description
1 polymer ?
#
loop_
_entity_poly.entity_id
_entity_poly.type
_entity_poly.pdbx_seq_one_letter_code
_entity_poly.pdbx_strand_id
1 'polypeptide(L)'
;MSLSKQKSKRNVWVRPIFTVEQRFRQELFLLVGPHLEKKVNIREPIASHTRLQICLRYLANAWIKVATDFESIWNFPHCLGAIDGKYIAIEAPLHSGLVYYNYKKFHSFNLTEIADAHYRFILIDVGSEGRRSDA
;
A
#
# COMPACT_ATOMS: atom_id res chain seq x y z
N MET A 1 40.88 -16.08 33.23
CA MET A 1 40.25 -17.01 32.26
C MET A 1 38.88 -16.43 31.94
N SER A 2 38.49 -16.06 30.74
CA SER A 2 39.07 -16.13 29.41
C SER A 2 38.38 -15.04 28.56
N LEU A 3 39.09 -14.61 27.52
CA LEU A 3 38.65 -13.70 26.47
C LEU A 3 37.35 -14.18 25.82
N SER A 4 36.36 -13.31 25.65
CA SER A 4 35.28 -13.53 24.67
C SER A 4 35.45 -12.58 23.48
N LYS A 5 35.76 -13.24 22.36
CA LYS A 5 36.10 -12.70 21.05
C LYS A 5 35.11 -11.65 20.54
N GLN A 6 35.64 -10.53 20.07
CA GLN A 6 34.99 -9.67 19.07
C GLN A 6 34.54 -10.52 17.88
N LYS A 7 33.25 -10.48 17.56
CA LYS A 7 32.73 -10.88 16.24
C LYS A 7 32.16 -9.65 15.54
N SER A 8 32.75 -9.43 14.36
CA SER A 8 32.57 -8.37 13.38
C SER A 8 31.12 -7.91 13.16
N LYS A 9 30.91 -6.59 13.31
CA LYS A 9 29.69 -5.88 12.90
C LYS A 9 29.59 -5.92 11.37
N ARG A 10 28.71 -6.77 10.83
CA ARG A 10 28.24 -6.59 9.45
C ARG A 10 27.11 -5.56 9.47
N ASN A 11 27.43 -4.42 8.89
CA ASN A 11 26.58 -3.25 8.75
C ASN A 11 25.29 -3.59 8.00
N VAL A 12 24.15 -3.35 8.62
CA VAL A 12 22.95 -2.91 7.90
C VAL A 12 22.36 -1.75 8.68
N TRP A 13 22.82 -0.55 8.30
CA TRP A 13 22.24 0.70 8.76
C TRP A 13 21.33 1.22 7.66
N VAL A 14 20.04 1.36 7.94
CA VAL A 14 19.25 2.42 7.30
C VAL A 14 18.84 3.34 8.43
N ARG A 15 19.63 4.40 8.63
CA ARG A 15 19.33 5.51 9.55
C ARG A 15 18.71 6.64 8.74
N PRO A 16 17.66 7.34 9.21
CA PRO A 16 17.53 8.75 8.93
C PRO A 16 18.51 9.48 9.85
N ILE A 17 19.68 9.86 9.33
CA ILE A 17 20.53 10.89 9.96
C ILE A 17 19.94 12.21 9.48
N PHE A 18 19.55 13.10 10.39
CA PHE A 18 19.79 14.56 10.40
C PHE A 18 18.83 15.19 11.43
N THR A 19 19.35 15.59 12.58
CA THR A 19 18.71 16.66 13.36
C THR A 19 19.06 17.97 12.65
N VAL A 20 18.12 18.48 11.87
CA VAL A 20 18.28 19.71 11.10
C VAL A 20 18.04 20.92 12.02
N GLU A 21 18.96 21.87 12.03
CA GLU A 21 18.81 23.17 12.71
C GLU A 21 17.52 23.88 12.26
N GLN A 22 16.77 24.51 13.17
CA GLN A 22 15.43 25.04 12.84
C GLN A 22 15.40 26.00 11.65
N ARG A 23 16.46 26.79 11.45
CA ARG A 23 16.60 27.68 10.29
C ARG A 23 16.71 26.90 8.98
N PHE A 24 17.57 25.87 8.95
CA PHE A 24 17.74 25.02 7.77
C PHE A 24 16.48 24.20 7.45
N ARG A 25 15.67 23.86 8.46
CA ARG A 25 14.37 23.20 8.25
C ARG A 25 13.36 24.12 7.56
N GLN A 26 13.34 25.41 7.89
CA GLN A 26 12.46 26.39 7.25
C GLN A 26 12.91 26.69 5.82
N GLU A 27 14.21 26.85 5.59
CA GLU A 27 14.77 27.03 4.24
C GLU A 27 14.50 25.81 3.36
N LEU A 28 14.75 24.60 3.88
CA LEU A 28 14.42 23.37 3.18
C LEU A 28 12.92 23.31 2.88
N PHE A 29 12.05 23.59 3.85
CA PHE A 29 10.61 23.60 3.63
C PHE A 29 10.15 24.63 2.59
N LEU A 30 10.77 25.83 2.54
CA LEU A 30 10.49 26.82 1.50
C LEU A 30 10.96 26.37 0.11
N LEU A 31 12.07 25.63 0.04
CA LEU A 31 12.67 25.16 -1.22
C LEU A 31 11.93 23.94 -1.79
N VAL A 32 11.67 22.93 -0.96
CA VAL A 32 11.03 21.67 -1.38
C VAL A 32 9.52 21.63 -1.11
N GLY A 33 8.96 22.49 -0.25
CA GLY A 33 7.52 22.51 0.07
C GLY A 33 6.60 22.57 -1.15
N PRO A 34 6.80 23.50 -2.10
CA PRO A 34 6.02 23.56 -3.35
C PRO A 34 6.16 22.32 -4.26
N HIS A 35 7.22 21.53 -4.05
CA HIS A 35 7.51 20.30 -4.78
C HIS A 35 7.03 19.04 -4.03
N LEU A 36 6.81 19.16 -2.71
CA LEU A 36 6.34 18.10 -1.80
C LEU A 36 4.84 18.18 -1.53
N GLU A 37 4.22 19.34 -1.77
CA GLU A 37 2.78 19.49 -1.72
C GLU A 37 2.18 18.53 -2.75
N LYS A 38 1.42 17.53 -2.26
CA LYS A 38 0.71 16.58 -3.12
C LYS A 38 -0.26 17.39 -3.98
N LYS A 39 0.18 17.77 -5.18
CA LYS A 39 -0.73 18.20 -6.22
C LYS A 39 -1.73 17.07 -6.39
N VAL A 40 -3.03 17.39 -6.31
CA VAL A 40 -4.11 16.47 -6.68
C VAL A 40 -4.06 16.30 -8.20
N ASN A 41 -2.97 15.71 -8.70
CA ASN A 41 -2.53 15.81 -10.08
C ASN A 41 -2.68 14.48 -10.84
N ILE A 42 -3.37 13.50 -10.26
CA ILE A 42 -3.51 12.21 -10.94
C ILE A 42 -4.73 12.22 -11.86
N ARG A 43 -5.77 13.02 -11.56
CA ARG A 43 -6.99 13.24 -12.37
C ARG A 43 -8.04 14.05 -11.60
N GLU A 44 -8.94 14.72 -12.34
CA GLU A 44 -10.22 15.20 -11.79
C GLU A 44 -10.94 14.04 -11.08
N PRO A 45 -11.48 14.25 -9.87
CA PRO A 45 -12.27 13.24 -9.18
C PRO A 45 -13.41 12.76 -10.08
N ILE A 46 -13.50 11.45 -10.29
CA ILE A 46 -14.61 10.88 -11.05
C ILE A 46 -15.91 11.26 -10.33
N ALA A 47 -16.82 11.90 -11.06
CA ALA A 47 -18.09 12.34 -10.51
C ALA A 47 -18.84 11.16 -9.87
N SER A 48 -19.55 11.44 -8.77
CA SER A 48 -20.27 10.42 -7.98
C SER A 48 -21.23 9.58 -8.86
N HIS A 49 -21.90 10.20 -9.82
CA HIS A 49 -22.78 9.51 -10.76
C HIS A 49 -22.03 8.48 -11.63
N THR A 50 -20.83 8.83 -12.13
CA THR A 50 -20.01 7.93 -12.94
C THR A 50 -19.45 6.79 -12.09
N ARG A 51 -19.04 7.07 -10.85
CA ARG A 51 -18.60 6.04 -9.89
C ARG A 51 -19.73 5.04 -9.63
N LEU A 52 -20.95 5.53 -9.40
CA LEU A 52 -22.13 4.70 -9.20
C LEU A 52 -22.46 3.88 -10.45
N GLN A 53 -22.43 4.50 -11.63
CA GLN A 53 -22.69 3.82 -12.90
C GLN A 53 -21.66 2.72 -13.20
N ILE A 54 -20.37 2.97 -12.93
CA ILE A 54 -19.32 1.96 -13.04
C ILE A 54 -19.59 0.81 -12.07
N CYS A 55 -19.88 1.12 -10.79
CA CYS A 55 -20.25 0.11 -9.79
C CYS A 55 -21.44 -0.75 -10.25
N LEU A 56 -22.55 -0.14 -10.67
CA LEU A 56 -23.75 -0.85 -11.09
C LEU A 56 -23.51 -1.70 -12.35
N ARG A 57 -22.74 -1.18 -13.31
CA ARG A 57 -22.38 -1.94 -14.51
C ARG A 57 -21.48 -3.13 -14.18
N TYR A 58 -20.58 -2.97 -13.22
CA TYR A 58 -19.72 -4.05 -12.75
C TYR A 58 -20.54 -5.13 -12.01
N LEU A 59 -21.41 -4.71 -11.09
CA LEU A 59 -22.29 -5.59 -10.32
C LEU A 59 -23.29 -6.36 -11.20
N ALA A 60 -23.79 -5.74 -12.27
CA ALA A 60 -24.81 -6.36 -13.10
C ALA A 60 -24.29 -7.55 -13.93
N ASN A 61 -23.09 -7.44 -14.54
CA ASN A 61 -22.64 -8.41 -15.54
C ASN A 61 -21.13 -8.74 -15.52
N ALA A 62 -20.29 -7.98 -14.81
CA ALA A 62 -18.85 -8.20 -14.90
C ALA A 62 -18.42 -9.52 -14.21
N TRP A 63 -19.14 -9.96 -13.20
CA TRP A 63 -18.79 -11.15 -12.41
C TRP A 63 -18.95 -12.45 -13.21
N ILE A 64 -19.97 -12.53 -14.06
CA ILE A 64 -20.16 -13.67 -14.97
C ILE A 64 -18.96 -13.75 -15.93
N LYS A 65 -18.56 -12.61 -16.50
CA LYS A 65 -17.40 -12.56 -17.40
C LYS A 65 -16.12 -13.00 -16.69
N VAL A 66 -15.87 -12.51 -15.48
CA VAL A 66 -14.69 -12.88 -14.70
C VAL A 66 -14.68 -14.39 -14.41
N ALA A 67 -15.82 -14.96 -14.00
CA ALA A 67 -15.95 -16.41 -13.79
C ALA A 67 -15.67 -17.22 -15.06
N THR A 68 -16.25 -16.83 -16.19
CA THR A 68 -16.02 -17.50 -17.48
C THR A 68 -14.57 -17.37 -17.94
N ASP A 69 -13.93 -16.21 -17.74
CA ASP A 69 -12.53 -16.01 -18.11
C ASP A 69 -11.60 -16.88 -17.22
N PHE A 70 -11.87 -17.00 -15.92
CA PHE A 70 -11.10 -17.89 -15.04
C PHE A 70 -11.28 -19.36 -15.37
N GLU A 71 -12.51 -19.79 -15.70
CA GLU A 71 -12.78 -21.15 -16.12
C GLU A 71 -12.04 -21.47 -17.44
N SER A 72 -12.09 -20.58 -18.42
CA SER A 72 -11.49 -20.82 -19.74
C SER A 72 -9.95 -20.74 -19.76
N ILE A 73 -9.34 -19.82 -18.98
CA ILE A 73 -7.89 -19.59 -19.01
C ILE A 73 -7.15 -20.44 -17.97
N TRP A 74 -7.74 -20.57 -16.77
CA TRP A 74 -7.08 -21.18 -15.61
C TRP A 74 -7.72 -22.50 -15.19
N ASN A 75 -8.78 -22.95 -15.87
CA ASN A 75 -9.58 -24.12 -15.48
C ASN A 75 -10.07 -24.02 -14.02
N PHE A 76 -10.44 -22.80 -13.60
CA PHE A 76 -10.92 -22.53 -12.25
C PHE A 76 -12.37 -22.02 -12.32
N PRO A 77 -13.36 -22.94 -12.33
CA PRO A 77 -14.76 -22.58 -12.46
C PRO A 77 -15.24 -21.77 -11.25
N HIS A 78 -16.18 -20.86 -11.50
CA HIS A 78 -16.80 -20.00 -10.47
C HIS A 78 -15.84 -19.07 -9.71
N CYS A 79 -14.61 -18.84 -10.17
CA CYS A 79 -13.72 -17.84 -9.58
C CYS A 79 -14.15 -16.43 -9.96
N LEU A 80 -14.38 -15.57 -8.97
CA LEU A 80 -14.79 -14.18 -9.18
C LEU A 80 -13.63 -13.19 -9.09
N GLY A 81 -12.40 -13.69 -8.89
CA GLY A 81 -11.22 -12.87 -8.70
C GLY A 81 -10.16 -13.60 -7.87
N ALA A 82 -8.89 -13.29 -8.14
CA ALA A 82 -7.77 -13.67 -7.29
C ALA A 82 -7.47 -12.52 -6.32
N ILE A 83 -7.53 -12.77 -5.02
CA ILE A 83 -7.27 -11.76 -3.98
C ILE A 83 -5.83 -11.92 -3.49
N ASP A 84 -5.10 -10.82 -3.42
CA ASP A 84 -3.79 -10.76 -2.77
C ASP A 84 -3.64 -9.49 -1.93
N GLY A 85 -2.73 -9.53 -0.97
CA GLY A 85 -2.47 -8.46 -0.04
C GLY A 85 -0.99 -8.13 0.10
N LYS A 86 -0.67 -6.86 0.32
CA LYS A 86 0.69 -6.39 0.55
C LYS A 86 0.77 -5.33 1.64
N TYR A 87 1.70 -5.54 2.56
CA TYR A 87 2.08 -4.53 3.55
C TYR A 87 3.03 -3.51 2.89
N ILE A 88 2.59 -2.26 2.78
CA ILE A 88 3.42 -1.15 2.30
C ILE A 88 4.04 -0.46 3.52
N ALA A 89 5.37 -0.51 3.62
CA ALA A 89 6.10 0.09 4.73
C ALA A 89 5.95 1.61 4.75
N ILE A 90 5.73 2.16 5.95
CA ILE A 90 5.61 3.59 6.19
C ILE A 90 6.41 4.03 7.41
N GLU A 91 6.66 5.34 7.46
CA GLU A 91 6.93 6.01 8.73
C GLU A 91 5.59 6.21 9.46
N ALA A 92 5.52 5.78 10.70
CA ALA A 92 4.30 5.84 11.49
C ALA A 92 3.89 7.31 11.73
N PRO A 93 2.61 7.68 11.53
CA PRO A 93 2.12 9.00 11.91
C PRO A 93 2.35 9.29 13.40
N LEU A 94 2.52 10.56 13.75
CA LEU A 94 2.71 10.95 15.14
C LEU A 94 1.54 10.46 16.01
N HIS A 95 1.85 9.89 17.17
CA HIS A 95 0.88 9.32 18.12
C HIS A 95 0.06 8.12 17.60
N SER A 96 0.47 7.43 16.53
CA SER A 96 -0.25 6.26 16.03
C SER A 96 -0.06 4.98 16.86
N GLY A 97 0.83 4.99 17.85
CA GLY A 97 1.16 3.80 18.66
C GLY A 97 1.47 2.57 17.79
N LEU A 98 0.79 1.45 18.07
CA LEU A 98 0.94 0.18 17.34
C LEU A 98 -0.08 -0.02 16.21
N VAL A 99 -0.87 1.00 15.85
CA VAL A 99 -1.96 0.88 14.85
C VAL A 99 -1.42 0.40 13.49
N TYR A 100 -0.27 0.92 13.07
CA TYR A 100 0.37 0.51 11.82
C TYR A 100 1.43 -0.57 12.01
N TYR A 101 1.71 -0.99 13.25
CA TYR A 101 2.79 -1.94 13.52
C TYR A 101 2.33 -3.37 13.25
N ASN A 102 2.93 -3.99 12.24
CA ASN A 102 2.56 -5.33 11.77
C ASN A 102 3.35 -6.45 12.45
N TYR A 103 2.96 -7.70 12.19
CA TYR A 103 3.63 -8.89 12.74
C TYR A 103 5.07 -9.07 12.23
N LYS A 104 5.39 -8.49 11.06
CA LYS A 104 6.74 -8.47 10.48
C LYS A 104 7.64 -7.41 11.12
N LYS A 105 7.19 -6.76 12.19
CA LYS A 105 7.95 -5.83 13.04
C LYS A 105 8.31 -4.51 12.35
N PHE A 106 7.44 -4.00 11.49
CA PHE A 106 7.55 -2.65 10.93
C PHE A 106 6.20 -1.96 10.83
N HIS A 107 6.19 -0.65 10.61
CA HIS A 107 4.95 0.10 10.39
C HIS A 107 4.54 0.04 8.92
N SER A 108 3.26 -0.25 8.64
CA SER A 108 2.72 -0.34 7.29
C SER A 108 1.26 0.07 7.22
N PHE A 109 0.79 0.42 6.02
CA PHE A 109 -0.62 0.24 5.67
C PHE A 109 -0.77 -0.96 4.75
N ASN A 110 -1.96 -1.55 4.72
CA ASN A 110 -2.27 -2.68 3.87
C ASN A 110 -2.80 -2.17 2.53
N LEU A 111 -2.40 -2.87 1.49
CA LEU A 111 -2.97 -2.84 0.16
C LEU A 111 -3.59 -4.20 -0.10
N THR A 112 -4.85 -4.23 -0.48
CA THR A 112 -5.58 -5.45 -0.83
C THR A 112 -6.13 -5.26 -2.24
N GLU A 113 -5.84 -6.22 -3.11
CA GLU A 113 -6.20 -6.13 -4.52
C GLU A 113 -6.91 -7.41 -4.95
N ILE A 114 -7.85 -7.26 -5.87
CA ILE A 114 -8.52 -8.35 -6.55
C ILE A 114 -8.20 -8.23 -8.02
N ALA A 115 -7.66 -9.29 -8.62
CA ALA A 115 -7.34 -9.36 -10.05
C ALA A 115 -8.25 -10.34 -10.80
N ASP A 116 -8.50 -10.06 -12.08
CA ASP A 116 -9.17 -10.99 -12.99
C ASP A 116 -8.18 -12.01 -13.60
N ALA A 117 -8.72 -12.94 -14.38
CA ALA A 117 -7.95 -13.98 -15.07
C ALA A 117 -6.91 -13.43 -16.07
N HIS A 118 -7.00 -12.15 -16.45
CA HIS A 118 -6.10 -11.47 -17.39
C HIS A 118 -5.06 -10.61 -16.67
N TYR A 119 -4.88 -10.79 -15.36
CA TYR A 119 -3.96 -10.00 -14.53
C TYR A 119 -4.32 -8.51 -14.45
N ARG A 120 -5.60 -8.16 -14.58
CA ARG A 120 -6.08 -6.79 -14.46
C ARG A 120 -6.77 -6.60 -13.12
N PHE A 121 -6.49 -5.49 -12.45
CA PHE A 121 -7.15 -5.17 -11.19
C PHE A 121 -8.64 -4.87 -11.38
N ILE A 122 -9.46 -5.58 -10.60
CA ILE A 122 -10.90 -5.41 -10.44
C ILE A 122 -11.18 -4.40 -9.32
N LEU A 123 -10.49 -4.58 -8.20
CA LEU A 123 -10.64 -3.78 -6.99
C LEU A 123 -9.27 -3.59 -6.36
N ILE A 124 -9.01 -2.38 -5.87
CA ILE A 124 -7.81 -2.05 -5.09
C ILE A 124 -8.28 -1.24 -3.89
N ASP A 125 -8.02 -1.74 -2.69
CA ASP A 125 -8.19 -1.01 -1.43
C ASP A 125 -6.81 -0.72 -0.82
N VAL A 126 -6.59 0.52 -0.40
CA VAL A 126 -5.28 0.99 0.07
C VAL A 126 -5.46 1.87 1.28
N GLY A 127 -4.68 1.59 2.33
CA GLY A 127 -4.57 2.47 3.49
C GLY A 127 -5.18 1.90 4.77
N SER A 128 -5.60 0.64 4.77
CA SER A 128 -6.01 -0.04 6.00
C SER A 128 -4.82 -0.23 6.95
N GLU A 129 -5.09 -0.30 8.25
CA GLU A 129 -4.08 -0.31 9.30
C GLU A 129 -3.18 -1.55 9.22
N GLY A 130 -1.85 -1.37 9.35
CA GLY A 130 -0.87 -2.47 9.28
C GLY A 130 -1.02 -3.55 10.34
N ARG A 131 -1.76 -3.29 11.42
CA ARG A 131 -2.10 -4.30 12.43
C ARG A 131 -3.19 -5.26 11.95
N ARG A 132 -3.96 -4.90 10.92
CA ARG A 132 -4.97 -5.78 10.33
C ARG A 132 -4.30 -6.84 9.46
N SER A 133 -4.89 -8.04 9.49
CA SER A 133 -4.54 -9.13 8.58
C SER A 133 -4.83 -8.72 7.13
N ASP A 134 -4.03 -9.24 6.21
CA ASP A 134 -4.21 -9.20 4.76
C ASP A 134 -5.08 -10.35 4.22
N ALA A 135 -5.41 -11.32 5.10
CA ALA A 135 -6.40 -12.38 4.91
C ALA A 135 -7.71 -12.08 5.64
#